data_AF-A0AAV6YE63-F1
#
_entry.id   AF-A0AAV6YE63-F1
#
_cell.length_a   1.000
_cell.length_b   1.000
_cell.length_c   1.000
_cell.angle_alpha   90.00
_cell.angle_beta   90.00
_cell.angle_gamma   90.00
#
_symmetry.space_group_name_H-M   'P 1'
#
loop_
_entity.id
_entity.type
_entity.pdbx_description
1 polymer ?
#
loop_
_entity_poly.entity_id
_entity_poly.type
_entity_poly.pdbx_seq_one_letter_code
_entity_poly.pdbx_strand_id
1 'polypeptide(L)' 'MVMHIGLSSAGWGGLIGVFIIFAVFAVLTIAILLVMEGLSAFLHALRLHWVEFQNKFYSGTGHMFSPFSFQRILDGTTDE' A
#
# COMPACT_ATOMS: atom_id res chain seq x y z
N MET A 1 8.52 27.99 2.70
CA MET A 1 8.90 28.36 1.32
C MET A 1 7.81 28.13 0.27
N VAL A 2 6.74 27.33 0.49
CA VAL A 2 5.61 27.25 -0.47
C VAL A 2 4.28 27.84 0.07
N MET A 3 4.03 27.76 1.39
CA MET A 3 2.80 28.29 2.01
C MET A 3 2.83 29.79 2.34
N HIS A 4 3.98 30.46 2.19
CA HIS A 4 4.12 31.86 2.58
C HIS A 4 3.41 32.83 1.60
N ILE A 5 3.29 32.44 0.32
CA ILE A 5 2.61 33.21 -0.72
C ILE A 5 1.08 33.13 -0.57
N GLY A 6 0.56 31.97 -0.15
CA GLY A 6 -0.86 31.75 0.07
C GLY A 6 -1.39 32.42 1.35
N LEU A 7 -0.59 32.47 2.42
CA LEU A 7 -0.97 33.11 3.67
C LEU A 7 -0.87 34.65 3.62
N SER A 8 -0.04 35.21 2.73
CA SER A 8 0.14 36.66 2.59
C SER A 8 -0.97 37.38 1.84
N SER A 9 -1.80 36.67 1.06
CA SER A 9 -3.00 37.24 0.43
C SER A 9 -4.25 36.75 1.15
N ALA A 10 -4.69 37.53 2.14
CA ALA A 10 -5.90 37.28 2.93
C ALA A 10 -7.20 37.56 2.13
N GLY A 11 -7.28 37.02 0.92
CA GLY A 11 -8.45 37.10 0.04
C GLY A 11 -8.98 35.71 -0.30
N TRP A 12 -10.28 35.62 -0.60
CA TRP A 12 -10.95 34.34 -0.92
C TRP A 12 -10.29 33.58 -2.09
N GLY A 13 -9.74 34.29 -3.08
CA GLY A 13 -9.03 33.68 -4.20
C GLY A 13 -7.71 32.99 -3.80
N GLY A 14 -7.01 33.50 -2.79
CA GLY A 14 -5.78 32.89 -2.27
C GLY A 14 -6.05 31.53 -1.62
N LEU A 15 -7.17 31.41 -0.90
CA LEU A 15 -7.58 30.18 -0.24
C LEU A 15 -7.93 29.07 -1.26
N ILE A 16 -8.68 29.41 -2.33
CA ILE A 16 -8.98 28.47 -3.42
C ILE A 16 -7.68 28.02 -4.11
N GLY A 17 -6.76 28.95 -4.39
CA GLY A 17 -5.48 28.62 -5.04
C GLY A 17 -4.62 27.66 -4.21
N VAL A 18 -4.51 27.91 -2.90
CA VAL A 18 -3.78 27.03 -1.97
C VAL A 18 -4.43 25.65 -1.89
N PHE A 19 -5.76 25.57 -1.85
CA PHE A 19 -6.48 24.31 -1.80
C PHE A 19 -6.18 23.42 -3.01
N ILE A 20 -6.21 23.98 -4.23
CA ILE A 20 -5.94 23.23 -5.46
C ILE A 20 -4.48 22.77 -5.51
N ILE A 21 -3.53 23.65 -5.19
CA ILE A 21 -2.11 23.31 -5.19
C ILE A 21 -1.81 22.21 -4.16
N PHE A 22 -2.43 22.30 -2.98
CA PHE A 22 -2.29 21.28 -1.95
C PHE A 22 -2.92 19.95 -2.37
N ALA A 23 -4.08 19.97 -3.02
CA ALA A 23 -4.72 18.76 -3.54
C ALA A 23 -3.83 18.03 -4.55
N VAL A 24 -3.24 18.75 -5.51
CA VAL A 24 -2.29 18.17 -6.48
C VAL A 24 -1.05 17.64 -5.78
N PHE A 25 -0.49 18.38 -4.83
CA PHE A 25 0.67 17.95 -4.06
C PHE A 25 0.39 16.67 -3.24
N ALA A 26 -0.79 16.58 -2.61
CA ALA A 26 -1.20 15.43 -1.83
C ALA A 26 -1.35 14.18 -2.71
N VAL A 27 -2.00 14.31 -3.88
CA VAL A 27 -2.16 13.21 -4.83
C VAL A 27 -0.81 12.69 -5.33
N LEU A 28 0.11 13.60 -5.70
CA LEU A 28 1.46 13.22 -6.15
C LEU A 28 2.25 12.52 -5.04
N THR A 29 2.11 12.98 -3.78
CA THR A 29 2.77 12.36 -2.63
C THR A 29 2.26 10.93 -2.40
N ILE A 30 0.95 10.73 -2.44
CA ILE A 30 0.35 9.40 -2.26
C ILE A 30 0.76 8.48 -3.42
N ALA A 31 0.60 8.92 -4.66
CA ALA A 31 0.86 8.09 -5.82
C ALA A 31 2.35 7.71 -5.97
N ILE A 32 3.25 8.69 -5.85
CA ILE A 32 4.67 8.45 -6.16
C ILE A 32 5.41 7.98 -4.91
N LEU A 33 5.39 8.78 -3.84
CA LEU A 33 6.22 8.49 -2.67
C LEU A 33 5.66 7.36 -1.80
N LEU A 34 4.33 7.21 -1.73
CA LEU A 34 3.74 6.19 -0.88
C LEU A 34 3.51 4.87 -1.63
N VAL A 35 2.91 4.91 -2.82
CA VAL A 35 2.63 3.68 -3.59
C VAL A 35 3.88 3.18 -4.31
N MET A 36 4.48 3.98 -5.21
CA MET A 36 5.57 3.48 -6.06
C MET A 36 6.83 3.15 -5.26
N GLU A 37 7.30 4.08 -4.43
CA GLU A 37 8.49 3.86 -3.61
C GLU A 37 8.20 2.87 -2.45
N GLY A 38 7.04 2.98 -1.81
CA GLY A 38 6.66 2.08 -0.71
C GLY A 38 6.50 0.63 -1.14
N LEU A 39 5.92 0.36 -2.31
CA LEU A 39 5.80 -0.99 -2.86
C LEU A 39 7.16 -1.59 -3.20
N SER A 40 8.09 -0.80 -3.75
CA SER A 40 9.46 -1.22 -4.03
C SER A 40 10.18 -1.66 -2.75
N ALA A 41 10.11 -0.84 -1.69
CA ALA A 41 10.69 -1.17 -0.39
C ALA A 41 10.02 -2.40 0.25
N PHE A 42 8.70 -2.53 0.13
CA PHE A 42 7.95 -3.69 0.62
C PHE A 42 8.38 -4.99 -0.05
N LEU A 43 8.51 -5.01 -1.38
CA LEU A 43 8.95 -6.20 -2.12
C LEU A 43 10.39 -6.58 -1.78
N HIS A 44 11.26 -5.59 -1.55
CA HIS A 44 12.61 -5.87 -1.07
C HIS A 44 12.58 -6.53 0.31
N ALA A 45 11.81 -5.99 1.25
CA ALA A 45 11.64 -6.58 2.58
C ALA A 45 11.06 -8.01 2.51
N LEU A 46 10.08 -8.25 1.63
CA LEU A 46 9.50 -9.56 1.40
C LEU A 46 10.55 -10.55 0.88
N ARG A 47 11.39 -10.14 -0.08
CA ARG A 47 12.47 -10.99 -0.59
C ARG A 47 13.43 -11.40 0.52
N LEU A 48 13.83 -10.46 1.38
CA LEU A 48 14.70 -10.78 2.51
C LEU A 48 14.01 -11.78 3.45
N HIS A 49 12.72 -11.60 3.73
CA HIS A 49 11.95 -12.53 4.56
C HIS A 49 11.90 -13.94 3.93
N TRP A 50 11.59 -14.04 2.64
CA TRP A 50 11.45 -15.32 1.96
C TRP A 50 12.81 -16.03 1.76
N VAL A 51 13.79 -15.33 1.21
CA VAL A 51 15.06 -15.93 0.79
C VAL A 51 16.06 -16.02 1.93
N GLU A 52 16.13 -15.03 2.81
CA GLU A 52 17.16 -14.98 3.85
C GLU A 52 16.67 -15.53 5.19
N PHE A 53 15.41 -15.27 5.55
CA PHE A 53 14.83 -15.71 6.82
C PHE A 53 14.17 -17.11 6.72
N GLN A 54 13.25 -17.34 5.78
CA GLN A 54 12.55 -18.64 5.69
C GLN A 54 13.47 -19.78 5.23
N ASN A 55 14.47 -19.51 4.38
CA ASN A 55 15.43 -20.55 3.94
C ASN A 55 16.25 -21.17 5.09
N LYS A 56 16.27 -20.57 6.29
CA LYS A 56 17.00 -21.11 7.45
C LYS A 56 16.17 -22.06 8.32
N PHE A 57 14.85 -21.89 8.37
CA PHE A 57 14.00 -22.58 9.36
C PHE A 57 12.75 -23.21 8.77
N TYR A 58 12.33 -22.81 7.57
CA TYR A 58 11.11 -23.27 6.92
C TYR A 58 11.45 -24.23 5.78
N SER A 59 11.09 -25.50 5.94
CA SER A 59 11.40 -26.55 4.95
C SER A 59 10.43 -26.60 3.77
N GLY A 60 9.35 -25.80 3.78
CA GLY A 60 8.37 -25.74 2.68
C GLY A 60 7.55 -27.00 2.45
N THR A 61 7.56 -27.96 3.39
CA THR A 61 6.82 -29.22 3.28
C THR A 61 5.51 -29.15 4.08
N GLY A 62 4.47 -29.80 3.56
CA GLY A 62 3.16 -29.89 4.21
C GLY A 62 2.02 -29.89 3.21
N HIS A 63 0.82 -30.23 3.70
CA HIS A 63 -0.42 -30.06 2.97
C HIS A 63 -1.24 -28.98 3.66
N MET A 64 -1.87 -28.10 2.88
CA MET A 64 -2.76 -27.10 3.44
C MET A 64 -3.95 -27.82 4.08
N PHE A 65 -4.12 -27.65 5.39
CA PHE A 65 -5.26 -28.22 6.08
C PHE A 65 -6.54 -27.52 5.61
N SER A 66 -7.40 -28.26 4.94
CA SER A 66 -8.69 -27.79 4.50
C SER A 66 -9.80 -28.56 5.21
N PRO A 67 -10.44 -27.99 6.25
CA PRO A 67 -11.48 -28.67 6.98
C PRO A 67 -12.73 -28.85 6.12
N PHE A 68 -13.50 -29.89 6.43
CA PHE A 68 -14.84 -30.06 5.88
C PHE A 68 -15.74 -28.89 6.34
N SER A 69 -16.21 -28.08 5.39
CA SER A 69 -17.10 -26.95 5.64
C SER A 69 -18.21 -26.93 4.61
N PHE A 70 -19.46 -26.92 5.09
CA PHE A 70 -20.64 -26.82 4.23
C PHE A 70 -20.66 -25.52 3.41
N GLN A 71 -20.08 -24.44 3.93
CA GLN A 71 -19.99 -23.17 3.21
C GLN A 71 -19.07 -23.28 1.98
N ARG A 72 -17.99 -24.07 2.07
CA ARG A 72 -17.04 -24.30 0.97
C ARG A 72 -17.63 -25.18 -0.14
N ILE A 73 -18.50 -26.12 0.24
CA ILE A 73 -19.26 -26.97 -0.70
C ILE A 73 -20.31 -26.14 -1.44
N LEU A 74 -20.97 -25.21 -0.75
CA LEU A 74 -21.98 -24.34 -1.34
C LEU A 74 -21.36 -23.35 -2.35
N ASP A 75 -20.12 -22.91 -2.10
CA ASP A 75 -19.36 -22.00 -2.96
C ASP A 75 -18.70 -22.72 -4.16
N GLY A 76 -18.75 -24.06 -4.22
CA GLY A 76 -18.19 -24.86 -5.33
C GLY A 76 -16.66 -24.90 -5.37
N THR A 77 -15.96 -24.36 -4.37
CA THR A 77 -14.50 -24.33 -4.23
C THR A 77 -13.98 -25.58 -3.50
N THR A 78 -14.45 -26.76 -3.93
CA THR A 78 -13.81 -28.02 -3.55
C THR A 78 -12.52 -28.17 -4.35
N ASP A 79 -11.44 -27.58 -3.84
CA ASP A 79 -10.09 -27.95 -4.26
C ASP A 79 -9.87 -29.43 -3.90
N GLU A 80 -9.56 -30.23 -4.92
CA GLU A 80 -9.01 -31.59 -4.76
C GLU A 80 -7.68 -31.58 -3.98
#